data_AF-A0A844MXS7-F1
#
_entry.id   AF-A0A844MXS7-F1
#
_cell.length_a   1.000
_cell.length_b   1.000
_cell.length_c   1.000
_cell.angle_alpha   90.00
_cell.angle_beta   90.00
_cell.angle_gamma   90.00
#
_symmetry.space_group_name_H-M   'P 1'
#
loop_
_entity.id
_entity.type
_entity.pdbx_description
1 polymer ?
#
loop_
_entity_poly.entity_id
_entity_poly.type
_entity_poly.pdbx_seq_one_letter_code
_entity_poly.pdbx_strand_id
1 'polypeptide(L)'
;MSQDSNNALRQKLIDEIVEYETLVTHPPTNPLVLEISDMNDLPNLLIKARIAFKLTQQELAVLSDRTPAQIKAFEEKNYHNASFLDFLTISKVLGIQIINGEFVAQIDDFYKQELMNVRQEANLDISMKALLDKGVRAIIKVIPFTFY
;
A
#
# COMPACT_ATOMS: atom_id res chain seq x y z
N MET A 1 22.81 30.47 -14.12
CA MET A 1 22.48 29.47 -13.08
C MET A 1 20.98 29.26 -12.83
N SER A 2 20.05 30.01 -13.46
CA SER A 2 18.61 29.92 -13.14
C SER A 2 17.80 28.98 -14.06
N GLN A 3 18.09 28.90 -15.36
CA GLN A 3 17.23 28.17 -16.30
C GLN A 3 17.53 26.66 -16.33
N ASP A 4 18.81 26.27 -16.32
CA ASP A 4 19.22 24.86 -16.38
C ASP A 4 18.81 24.08 -15.12
N SER A 5 18.91 24.70 -13.95
CA SER A 5 18.47 24.10 -12.68
C SER A 5 16.95 23.87 -12.65
N ASN A 6 16.18 24.85 -13.16
CA ASN A 6 14.73 24.71 -13.29
C ASN A 6 14.34 23.63 -14.30
N ASN A 7 15.06 23.53 -15.43
CA ASN A 7 14.82 22.48 -16.42
C ASN A 7 15.14 21.09 -15.85
N ALA A 8 16.24 20.94 -15.11
CA ALA A 8 16.61 19.68 -14.45
C ALA A 8 15.58 19.27 -13.39
N LEU A 9 15.12 20.22 -12.56
CA LEU A 9 14.07 19.93 -11.57
C LEU A 9 12.77 19.51 -12.24
N ARG A 10 12.37 20.19 -13.31
CA ARG A 10 11.16 19.83 -14.08
C ARG A 10 11.27 18.43 -14.66
N GLN A 11 12.42 18.08 -15.24
CA GLN A 11 12.62 16.75 -15.80
C GLN A 11 12.53 15.68 -14.70
N LYS A 12 13.20 15.89 -13.56
CA LYS A 12 13.12 14.99 -12.41
C LYS A 12 11.68 14.73 -11.95
N LEU A 13 10.87 15.78 -11.84
CA LEU A 13 9.47 15.64 -11.45
C LEU A 13 8.64 14.89 -12.50
N ILE A 14 8.91 15.10 -13.79
CA ILE A 14 8.26 14.34 -14.87
C ILE A 14 8.63 12.85 -14.75
N ASP A 15 9.90 12.54 -14.52
CA ASP A 15 10.38 11.16 -14.38
C ASP A 15 9.72 10.47 -13.17
N GLU A 16 9.61 11.17 -12.03
CA GLU A 16 8.91 10.68 -10.83
C GLU A 16 7.41 10.42 -11.09
N ILE A 17 6.74 11.29 -11.87
CA ILE A 17 5.33 11.08 -12.25
C ILE A 17 5.19 9.85 -13.13
N VAL A 18 6.03 9.71 -14.17
CA VAL A 18 5.99 8.57 -15.10
C VAL A 18 6.24 7.26 -14.36
N GLU A 19 7.21 7.23 -13.43
CA GLU A 19 7.47 6.07 -12.59
C GLU A 19 6.24 5.72 -11.73
N TYR A 20 5.65 6.72 -11.07
CA TYR A 20 4.47 6.52 -10.24
C TYR A 20 3.28 5.99 -11.06
N GLU A 21 3.01 6.56 -12.24
CA GLU A 21 1.94 6.11 -13.13
C GLU A 21 2.17 4.67 -13.62
N THR A 22 3.41 4.30 -13.90
CA THR A 22 3.80 2.93 -14.25
C THR A 22 3.48 1.97 -13.12
N LEU A 23 3.83 2.31 -11.88
CA LEU A 23 3.50 1.50 -10.71
C LEU A 23 1.97 1.42 -10.49
N VAL A 24 1.25 2.53 -10.64
CA VAL A 24 -0.21 2.57 -10.46
C VAL A 24 -0.95 1.78 -11.53
N THR A 25 -0.44 1.69 -12.76
CA THR A 25 -1.05 0.91 -13.84
C THR A 25 -0.56 -0.54 -13.91
N HIS A 26 0.51 -0.88 -13.16
CA HIS A 26 1.03 -2.25 -13.09
C HIS A 26 -0.04 -3.28 -12.68
N PRO A 27 -0.20 -4.38 -13.44
CA PRO A 27 -1.10 -5.47 -13.07
C PRO A 27 -0.57 -6.18 -11.81
N PRO A 28 -1.35 -6.25 -10.71
CA PRO A 28 -0.87 -6.80 -9.45
C PRO A 28 -0.58 -8.32 -9.50
N THR A 29 -0.99 -9.00 -10.58
CA THR A 29 -0.72 -10.42 -10.83
C THR A 29 0.67 -10.69 -11.41
N ASN A 30 1.29 -9.66 -12.02
CA ASN A 30 2.55 -9.82 -12.73
C ASN A 30 3.72 -9.50 -11.79
N PRO A 31 4.85 -10.22 -11.90
CA PRO A 31 6.08 -9.85 -11.22
C PRO A 31 6.48 -8.41 -11.56
N LEU A 32 7.00 -7.69 -10.57
CA LEU A 32 7.57 -6.36 -10.75
C LEU A 32 9.08 -6.48 -10.70
N VAL A 33 9.75 -6.09 -11.77
CA VAL A 33 11.22 -5.98 -11.81
C VAL A 33 11.60 -4.56 -11.40
N LEU A 34 12.52 -4.46 -10.46
CA LEU A 34 12.97 -3.21 -9.85
C LEU A 34 14.49 -3.12 -9.99
N GLU A 35 14.96 -2.10 -10.69
CA GLU A 35 16.37 -1.79 -10.80
C GLU A 35 16.79 -0.83 -9.69
N ILE A 36 17.93 -1.08 -9.04
CA ILE A 36 18.56 -0.14 -8.12
C ILE A 36 20.02 0.07 -8.50
N SER A 37 20.48 1.30 -8.29
CA SER A 37 21.88 1.67 -8.47
C SER A 37 22.63 1.80 -7.14
N ASP A 38 21.91 2.03 -6.04
CA ASP A 38 22.47 2.21 -4.70
C ASP A 38 21.70 1.37 -3.66
N MET A 39 22.41 0.82 -2.66
CA MET A 39 21.80 0.05 -1.57
C MET A 39 20.88 0.90 -0.69
N ASN A 40 21.08 2.22 -0.64
CA ASN A 40 20.19 3.16 0.04
C ASN A 40 18.81 3.26 -0.63
N ASP A 41 18.65 2.74 -1.85
CA ASP A 41 17.36 2.70 -2.57
C ASP A 41 16.50 1.49 -2.17
N LEU A 42 17.04 0.53 -1.42
CA LEU A 42 16.33 -0.69 -0.99
C LEU A 42 14.99 -0.40 -0.29
N PRO A 43 14.88 0.57 0.64
CA PRO A 43 13.60 0.97 1.21
C PRO A 43 12.56 1.41 0.19
N ASN A 44 12.99 2.12 -0.85
CA ASN A 44 12.09 2.66 -1.87
C ASN A 44 11.46 1.51 -2.66
N LEU A 45 12.18 0.40 -2.85
CA LEU A 45 11.64 -0.81 -3.48
C LEU A 45 10.40 -1.35 -2.78
N LEU A 46 10.37 -1.33 -1.44
CA LEU A 46 9.23 -1.79 -0.65
C LEU A 46 7.98 -0.95 -0.96
N ILE A 47 8.16 0.37 -1.04
CA ILE A 47 7.08 1.32 -1.34
C ILE A 47 6.57 1.11 -2.77
N LYS A 48 7.49 1.00 -3.74
CA LYS A 48 7.16 0.77 -5.15
C LYS A 48 6.39 -0.54 -5.35
N ALA A 49 6.88 -1.63 -4.76
CA ALA A 49 6.22 -2.93 -4.82
C ALA A 49 4.81 -2.88 -4.20
N ARG A 50 4.63 -2.22 -3.05
CA ARG A 50 3.31 -2.05 -2.43
C ARG A 50 2.32 -1.35 -3.38
N ILE A 51 2.75 -0.24 -4.01
CA ILE A 51 1.92 0.52 -4.95
C ILE A 51 1.57 -0.32 -6.18
N ALA A 52 2.55 -1.02 -6.74
CA ALA A 52 2.36 -1.90 -7.90
C ALA A 52 1.34 -3.00 -7.62
N PHE A 53 1.37 -3.60 -6.43
CA PHE A 53 0.43 -4.64 -6.02
C PHE A 53 -0.90 -4.14 -5.47
N LYS A 54 -1.13 -2.81 -5.46
CA LYS A 54 -2.38 -2.19 -4.97
C LYS A 54 -2.67 -2.53 -3.52
N LEU A 55 -1.64 -2.70 -2.69
CA LEU A 55 -1.81 -2.86 -1.25
C LEU A 55 -1.92 -1.49 -0.61
N THR A 56 -2.98 -1.28 0.18
CA THR A 56 -3.06 -0.14 1.09
C THR A 56 -2.07 -0.33 2.24
N GLN A 57 -1.70 0.76 2.91
CA GLN A 57 -0.87 0.67 4.13
C GLN A 57 -1.57 -0.16 5.23
N GLN A 58 -2.90 -0.14 5.29
CA GLN A 58 -3.67 -0.95 6.22
C GLN A 58 -3.61 -2.45 5.89
N GLU A 59 -3.77 -2.82 4.61
CA GLU A 59 -3.64 -4.22 4.18
C GLU A 59 -2.21 -4.73 4.44
N LEU A 60 -1.18 -3.94 4.09
CA LEU A 60 0.20 -4.30 4.38
C LEU A 60 0.45 -4.47 5.87
N ALA A 61 -0.13 -3.60 6.71
CA ALA A 61 -0.02 -3.69 8.16
C ALA A 61 -0.58 -5.02 8.68
N VAL A 62 -1.77 -5.42 8.23
CA VAL A 62 -2.37 -6.70 8.63
C VAL A 62 -1.50 -7.89 8.17
N LEU A 63 -1.07 -7.90 6.90
CA LEU A 63 -0.25 -8.99 6.34
C LEU A 63 1.13 -9.13 7.01
N SER A 64 1.63 -8.07 7.63
CA SER A 64 2.95 -8.02 8.28
C SER A 64 2.90 -8.06 9.79
N ASP A 65 1.71 -8.23 10.39
CA ASP A 65 1.49 -8.15 11.84
C ASP A 65 2.02 -6.84 12.44
N ARG A 66 1.64 -5.72 11.80
CA ARG A 66 1.97 -4.35 12.21
C ARG A 66 0.70 -3.51 12.30
N THR A 67 0.83 -2.37 12.94
CA THR A 67 -0.25 -1.37 12.95
C THR A 67 -0.17 -0.48 11.70
N PRO A 68 -1.29 0.05 11.20
CA PRO A 68 -1.28 1.02 10.09
C PRO A 68 -0.42 2.25 10.38
N ALA A 69 -0.36 2.67 11.65
CA ALA A 69 0.48 3.79 12.09
C ALA A 69 1.98 3.47 11.94
N GLN A 70 2.40 2.24 12.25
CA GLN A 70 3.79 1.81 12.04
C GLN A 70 4.16 1.78 10.55
N ILE A 71 3.34 1.14 9.70
CA ILE A 71 3.60 1.11 8.25
C ILE A 71 3.68 2.54 7.67
N LYS A 72 2.75 3.41 8.05
CA LYS A 72 2.77 4.81 7.65
C LYS A 72 4.06 5.51 8.09
N ALA A 73 4.46 5.35 9.36
CA ALA A 73 5.69 5.93 9.88
C ALA A 73 6.94 5.38 9.19
N PHE A 74 6.94 4.10 8.79
CA PHE A 74 8.02 3.50 8.01
C PHE A 74 8.12 4.16 6.64
N GLU A 75 7.02 4.24 5.88
CA GLU A 75 7.04 4.83 4.54
C GLU A 75 7.40 6.33 4.57
N GLU A 76 6.88 7.10 5.53
CA GLU A 76 7.20 8.53 5.69
C GLU A 76 8.69 8.82 5.97
N LYS A 77 9.40 7.84 6.53
CA LYS A 77 10.84 7.93 6.82
C LYS A 77 11.69 7.07 5.89
N ASN A 78 11.12 6.57 4.79
CA ASN A 78 11.78 5.66 3.86
C ASN A 78 12.43 4.47 4.59
N TYR A 79 11.69 3.86 5.51
CA TYR A 79 12.08 2.76 6.39
C TYR A 79 13.32 2.98 7.27
N HIS A 80 13.91 4.19 7.34
CA HIS A 80 15.07 4.45 8.19
C HIS A 80 14.79 4.31 9.70
N ASN A 81 13.52 4.35 10.09
CA ASN A 81 13.05 4.12 11.46
C ASN A 81 12.56 2.68 11.70
N ALA A 82 12.56 1.81 10.69
CA ALA A 82 12.18 0.42 10.80
C ALA A 82 13.38 -0.41 11.30
N SER A 83 13.11 -1.44 12.12
CA SER A 83 14.17 -2.41 12.40
C SER A 83 14.48 -3.23 11.16
N PHE A 84 15.66 -3.87 11.11
CA PHE A 84 15.98 -4.77 10.02
C PHE A 84 14.98 -5.96 9.94
N LEU A 85 14.46 -6.43 11.07
CA LEU A 85 13.42 -7.46 11.10
C LEU A 85 12.10 -6.98 10.49
N ASP A 86 11.71 -5.73 10.75
CA ASP A 86 10.54 -5.13 10.10
C ASP A 86 10.75 -5.05 8.59
N PHE A 87 11.91 -4.57 8.14
CA PHE A 87 12.27 -4.51 6.73
C PHE A 87 12.16 -5.88 6.06
N LEU A 88 12.73 -6.93 6.66
CA LEU A 88 12.64 -8.30 6.15
C LEU A 88 11.21 -8.83 6.15
N THR A 89 10.41 -8.49 7.16
CA THR A 89 9.00 -8.90 7.25
C THR A 89 8.21 -8.31 6.08
N ILE A 90 8.37 -7.02 5.81
CA ILE A 90 7.70 -6.36 4.67
C ILE A 90 8.21 -6.87 3.33
N SER A 91 9.52 -7.07 3.19
CA SER A 91 10.13 -7.67 2.01
C SER A 91 9.55 -9.06 1.70
N LYS A 92 9.37 -9.89 2.74
CA LYS A 92 8.73 -11.21 2.62
C LYS A 92 7.28 -11.13 2.17
N VAL A 93 6.48 -10.25 2.77
CA VAL A 93 5.06 -10.06 2.39
C VAL A 93 4.92 -9.63 0.93
N LEU A 94 5.81 -8.74 0.47
CA LEU A 94 5.84 -8.26 -0.90
C LEU A 94 6.52 -9.25 -1.87
N GLY A 95 7.06 -10.36 -1.34
CA GLY A 95 7.72 -11.40 -2.11
C GLY A 95 8.93 -10.91 -2.91
N ILE A 96 9.75 -10.05 -2.30
CA ILE A 96 10.96 -9.52 -2.93
C ILE A 96 12.06 -10.57 -2.91
N GLN A 97 12.65 -10.81 -4.09
CA GLN A 97 13.75 -11.72 -4.31
C GLN A 97 14.82 -11.05 -5.18
N ILE A 98 16.06 -11.53 -5.10
CA ILE A 98 17.13 -11.11 -6.01
C ILE A 98 17.37 -12.26 -6.99
N ILE A 99 17.08 -12.01 -8.28
CA ILE A 99 17.20 -13.00 -9.35
C ILE A 99 18.12 -12.42 -10.40
N ASN A 100 19.27 -13.06 -10.66
CA ASN A 100 20.28 -12.60 -11.63
C ASN A 100 20.75 -11.14 -11.44
N GLY A 101 20.75 -10.65 -10.19
CA GLY A 101 21.14 -9.27 -9.87
C GLY A 101 20.00 -8.24 -9.95
N GLU A 102 18.80 -8.66 -10.35
CA GLU A 102 17.60 -7.81 -10.37
C GLU A 102 16.73 -8.07 -9.14
N PHE A 103 16.07 -7.03 -8.62
CA PHE A 103 15.06 -7.20 -7.58
C PHE A 103 13.73 -7.52 -8.25
N VAL A 104 13.18 -8.69 -7.94
CA VAL A 104 11.88 -9.13 -8.45
C VAL A 104 10.94 -9.22 -7.27
N ALA A 105 9.84 -8.45 -7.32
CA ALA A 105 8.75 -8.56 -6.36
C ALA A 105 7.63 -9.41 -6.97
N GLN A 106 7.12 -10.38 -6.22
CA GLN A 106 5.92 -11.13 -6.56
C GLN A 106 5.29 -11.70 -5.29
N ILE A 107 4.09 -11.21 -4.94
CA ILE A 107 3.34 -11.75 -3.79
C ILE A 107 3.09 -13.25 -4.02
N ASP A 108 3.43 -14.07 -3.03
CA ASP A 108 3.19 -15.51 -3.08
C ASP A 108 1.70 -15.85 -2.91
N ASP A 109 1.34 -17.09 -3.18
CA ASP A 109 -0.07 -17.50 -3.12
C ASP A 109 -0.63 -17.48 -1.69
N PHE A 110 0.21 -17.64 -0.66
CA PHE A 110 -0.20 -17.53 0.73
C PHE A 110 -0.68 -16.12 1.05
N TYR A 111 0.13 -15.09 0.75
CA TYR A 111 -0.23 -13.69 1.00
C TYR A 111 -1.34 -13.20 0.07
N LYS A 112 -1.50 -13.77 -1.13
CA LYS A 112 -2.68 -13.50 -1.96
C LYS A 112 -3.97 -13.98 -1.29
N GLN A 113 -3.99 -15.20 -0.76
CA GLN A 113 -5.16 -15.70 -0.04
C GLN A 113 -5.44 -14.85 1.20
N GLU A 114 -4.40 -14.49 1.95
CA GLU A 114 -4.58 -13.66 3.14
C GLU A 114 -5.11 -12.27 2.80
N LEU A 115 -4.61 -11.64 1.74
CA LEU A 115 -5.14 -10.37 1.25
C LEU A 115 -6.62 -10.49 0.83
N MET A 116 -7.02 -11.60 0.21
CA MET A 116 -8.42 -11.85 -0.12
C MET A 116 -9.29 -11.94 1.14
N ASN A 117 -8.81 -12.63 2.18
CA ASN A 117 -9.49 -12.73 3.47
C ASN A 117 -9.68 -11.34 4.10
N VAL A 118 -8.61 -10.55 4.18
CA VAL A 118 -8.63 -9.18 4.72
C VAL A 118 -9.66 -8.30 4.00
N ARG A 119 -9.71 -8.39 2.66
CA ARG A 119 -10.68 -7.64 1.85
C ARG A 119 -12.11 -8.12 2.05
N GLN A 120 -12.33 -9.43 2.21
CA GLN A 120 -13.66 -9.99 2.48
C GLN A 120 -14.18 -9.54 3.84
N GLU A 121 -13.36 -9.61 4.89
CA GLU A 121 -13.71 -9.16 6.23
C GLU A 121 -14.06 -7.67 6.26
N ALA A 122 -13.26 -6.83 5.59
CA ALA A 122 -13.54 -5.40 5.48
C ALA A 122 -14.88 -5.12 4.77
N ASN A 123 -15.17 -5.84 3.68
CA ASN A 123 -16.44 -5.70 2.96
C ASN A 123 -17.65 -6.14 3.81
N LEU A 124 -17.50 -7.20 4.61
CA LEU A 124 -18.53 -7.66 5.54
C LEU A 124 -18.82 -6.62 6.63
N ASP A 125 -17.79 -6.02 7.23
CA ASP A 125 -17.95 -4.94 8.23
C ASP A 125 -18.68 -3.72 7.64
N ILE A 126 -18.30 -3.30 6.43
CA ILE A 126 -18.95 -2.19 5.72
C ILE A 126 -20.44 -2.51 5.48
N SER A 127 -20.75 -3.72 5.00
CA SER A 127 -22.13 -4.17 4.75
C SER A 127 -22.97 -4.17 6.03
N MET A 128 -22.42 -4.71 7.13
CA MET A 128 -23.10 -4.76 8.42
C MET A 128 -23.38 -3.36 8.99
N LYS A 129 -22.42 -2.45 8.92
CA LYS A 129 -22.62 -1.04 9.32
C LYS A 129 -23.72 -0.37 8.51
N ALA A 130 -23.77 -0.60 7.20
CA ALA A 130 -24.81 -0.05 6.34
C ALA A 130 -26.21 -0.59 6.67
N LEU A 131 -26.33 -1.87 7.05
CA LEU A 131 -27.60 -2.46 7.51
C LEU A 131 -28.07 -1.85 8.83
N LEU A 132 -27.16 -1.64 9.79
CA LEU A 132 -27.47 -1.00 11.07
C LEU A 132 -27.97 0.45 10.88
N ASP A 133 -27.31 1.26 10.05
CA ASP A 133 -27.74 2.64 9.75
C ASP A 133 -29.15 2.67 9.11
N LYS A 134 -29.44 1.75 8.17
CA LYS A 134 -30.78 1.62 7.58
C LYS A 134 -31.84 1.24 8.61
N GLY A 135 -31.53 0.30 9.51
CA GLY A 135 -32.43 -0.12 10.59
C GLY A 135 -32.74 1.01 11.56
N VAL A 136 -31.73 1.76 11.99
CA VAL A 136 -31.88 2.94 12.88
C VAL A 136 -32.76 4.01 12.22
N ARG A 137 -32.52 4.34 10.94
CA ARG A 137 -33.35 5.30 10.19
C ARG A 137 -34.80 4.84 10.04
N ALA A 138 -35.05 3.54 9.89
CA ALA A 138 -36.40 2.99 9.81
C ALA A 138 -37.14 3.17 11.15
N ILE A 139 -36.49 2.96 12.28
CA ILE A 139 -37.07 3.16 13.62
C ILE A 139 -37.43 4.63 13.86
N ILE A 140 -36.53 5.57 13.52
CA ILE A 140 -36.77 7.01 13.69
C ILE A 140 -37.98 7.50 12.87
N LYS A 141 -38.23 6.95 11.68
CA LYS A 141 -39.39 7.31 10.85
C LYS A 141 -40.73 6.82 11.40
N VAL A 142 -40.75 5.86 12.31
CA VAL A 142 -41.97 5.22 12.83
C VAL A 142 -42.42 5.82 14.17
N ILE A 143 -41.60 6.65 14.83
CA ILE A 143 -41.98 7.35 16.05
C ILE A 143 -42.62 8.69 15.68
N PRO A 144 -43.95 8.88 15.82
CA PRO A 144 -44.54 10.21 15.69
C PRO A 144 -44.03 11.07 16.86
N PHE A 145 -43.30 12.14 16.54
CA PHE A 145 -42.92 13.17 17.51
C PHE A 145 -44.19 13.92 17.94
N THR A 146 -44.88 13.43 18.97
CA THR A 146 -45.88 14.22 19.69
C THR A 146 -45.16 15.16 20.66
N PHE A 147 -44.95 16.41 20.23
CA PHE A 147 -44.63 17.51 21.13
C PHE A 147 -45.87 17.90 21.93
N TYR A 148 -45.75 17.94 23.25
CA TYR A 148 -46.68 18.61 24.18
C TYR A 148 -46.10 19.97 24.55
#